data_AF-A5V184-F1
#
_entry.id   AF-A5V184-F1
#
_cell.length_a   1.000
_cell.length_b   1.000
_cell.length_c   1.000
_cell.angle_alpha   90.00
_cell.angle_beta   90.00
_cell.angle_gamma   90.00
#
_symmetry.space_group_name_H-M   'P 1'
#
loop_
_entity.id
_entity.type
_entity.pdbx_description
1 polymer ?
#
loop_
_entity_poly.entity_id
_entity_poly.type
_entity_poly.pdbx_seq_one_letter_code
_entity_poly.pdbx_strand_id
1 'polypeptide(L)' 'MNAYRVETTAPPDGSLAIRHLPLQAGESVEVIMLVRPLLTAITRRYPLRGTPITYRAPTEPIAASDWEATQ' A
#
# COMPACT_ATOMS: atom_id res chain seq x y z
N MET A 1 -8.87 -26.82 -2.33
CA MET A 1 -7.85 -26.23 -3.22
C MET A 1 -7.03 -25.27 -2.39
N ASN A 2 -5.74 -25.55 -2.20
CA ASN A 2 -4.83 -24.65 -1.49
C ASN A 2 -4.12 -23.78 -2.53
N ALA A 3 -4.14 -22.47 -2.35
CA ALA A 3 -3.52 -21.52 -3.28
C ALA A 3 -2.37 -20.80 -2.58
N TYR A 4 -1.19 -20.85 -3.19
CA TYR A 4 -0.03 -20.07 -2.76
C TYR A 4 0.20 -18.95 -3.77
N ARG A 5 0.39 -17.72 -3.26
CA ARG A 5 0.64 -16.55 -4.11
C ARG A 5 2.09 -16.12 -3.99
N VAL A 6 2.77 -16.05 -5.13
CA VAL A 6 4.09 -15.45 -5.27
C VAL A 6 3.98 -14.29 -6.24
N GLU A 7 4.49 -13.12 -5.86
CA GLU A 7 4.54 -11.94 -6.71
C GLU A 7 5.97 -11.67 -7.14
N THR A 8 6.19 -11.58 -8.45
CA THR A 8 7.50 -11.27 -9.04
C THR A 8 7.31 -10.43 -10.30
N THR A 9 8.36 -9.69 -10.66
CA THR A 9 8.42 -8.98 -11.93
C THR A 9 8.98 -9.91 -12.99
N ALA A 10 8.38 -9.89 -14.19
CA ALA A 10 8.91 -10.63 -15.33
C ALA A 10 10.26 -10.04 -15.77
N PRO A 11 11.34 -10.84 -15.82
CA PRO A 11 12.63 -10.41 -16.35
C PRO A 11 12.59 -10.28 -17.89
N PRO A 12 13.58 -9.61 -18.51
CA PRO A 12 13.58 -9.34 -19.96
C PRO A 12 13.59 -10.59 -20.85
N ASP A 13 14.11 -11.70 -20.36
CA ASP A 13 14.13 -13.01 -21.03
C ASP A 13 12.77 -13.72 -21.00
N GLY A 14 11.78 -13.17 -20.29
CA GLY A 14 10.43 -13.69 -20.24
C GLY A 14 10.26 -14.98 -19.45
N SER A 15 11.32 -15.44 -18.75
CA SER A 15 11.26 -16.64 -17.92
C SER A 15 10.90 -16.31 -16.46
N LEU A 16 10.11 -17.17 -15.81
CA LEU A 16 9.79 -17.04 -14.39
C LEU A 16 10.23 -18.31 -13.66
N ALA A 17 11.13 -18.15 -12.69
CA ALA A 17 11.56 -19.23 -11.81
C ALA A 17 11.00 -19.02 -10.41
N ILE A 18 10.04 -19.85 -10.00
CA ILE A 18 9.50 -19.87 -8.63
C ILE A 18 10.28 -20.92 -7.83
N ARG A 19 10.93 -20.50 -6.75
CA ARG A 19 11.78 -21.37 -5.91
C ARG A 19 11.16 -21.53 -4.52
N HIS A 20 11.54 -22.60 -3.83
CA HIS A 20 11.14 -22.88 -2.44
C HIS A 20 9.61 -22.95 -2.23
N LEU A 21 8.90 -23.54 -3.19
CA LEU A 21 7.48 -23.80 -3.04
C LEU A 21 7.25 -24.84 -1.93
N PRO A 22 6.21 -24.69 -1.10
CA PRO A 22 5.84 -25.65 -0.06
C PRO A 22 5.08 -26.85 -0.66
N LEU A 23 5.67 -27.46 -1.69
CA LEU A 23 5.11 -28.57 -2.45
C LEU A 23 6.04 -29.77 -2.38
N GLN A 24 5.44 -30.95 -2.45
CA GLN A 24 6.17 -32.22 -2.50
C GLN A 24 6.48 -32.61 -3.94
N ALA A 25 7.54 -33.41 -4.12
CA ALA A 25 7.89 -33.94 -5.43
C ALA A 25 6.76 -34.81 -6.00
N GLY A 26 6.37 -34.54 -7.25
CA GLY A 26 5.31 -35.28 -7.95
C GLY A 26 3.89 -34.72 -7.77
N GLU A 27 3.70 -33.67 -6.97
CA GLU A 27 2.41 -32.98 -6.91
C GLU A 27 2.09 -32.28 -8.23
N SER A 28 0.87 -32.49 -8.74
CA SER A 28 0.35 -31.76 -9.90
C SER A 28 -0.06 -30.36 -9.49
N VAL A 29 0.34 -29.35 -10.28
CA VAL A 29 0.09 -27.94 -9.99
C VAL A 29 -0.51 -27.23 -11.19
N GLU A 30 -1.36 -26.26 -10.92
CA GLU A 30 -1.87 -25.30 -11.90
C GLU A 30 -1.18 -23.95 -11.69
N VAL A 31 -0.75 -23.32 -12.78
CA VAL A 31 -0.12 -22.00 -12.76
C VAL A 31 -1.06 -20.98 -13.38
N ILE A 32 -1.45 -19.97 -12.60
CA ILE A 32 -2.29 -18.86 -13.06
C ILE A 32 -1.45 -17.59 -13.07
N MET A 33 -1.35 -16.93 -14.22
CA MET A 33 -0.66 -15.65 -14.38
C MET A 33 -1.65 -14.50 -14.29
N LEU A 34 -1.44 -13.57 -13.35
CA LEU A 34 -2.21 -12.35 -13.22
C LEU A 34 -1.32 -11.15 -13.55
N VAL A 35 -1.50 -10.56 -14.74
CA VAL A 35 -0.80 -9.33 -15.12
C VAL A 35 -1.41 -8.17 -14.35
N ARG A 36 -0.62 -7.58 -13.44
CA ARG A 36 -1.04 -6.38 -12.72
C ARG A 36 -0.61 -5.15 -13.51
N PRO A 37 -1.45 -4.11 -13.59
CA PRO A 37 -0.97 -2.82 -14.05
C PRO A 37 0.20 -2.43 -13.15
N LEU A 38 1.29 -1.94 -13.76
CA LEU A 38 2.31 -1.24 -12.99
C LEU A 38 1.53 -0.17 -12.22
N LEU A 39 1.55 -0.24 -10.88
CA LEU A 39 1.14 0.88 -10.07
C LEU A 39 2.14 1.98 -10.42
N THR A 40 1.88 2.72 -11.49
CA THR A 40 2.55 3.97 -11.74
C THR A 40 2.26 4.72 -10.47
N ALA A 41 3.29 5.00 -9.69
CA ALA A 41 3.18 5.77 -8.47
C ALA A 41 2.84 7.21 -8.88
N ILE A 42 1.64 7.43 -9.39
CA ILE A 42 1.01 8.71 -9.64
C ILE A 42 -0.10 8.70 -8.60
N THR A 43 0.19 9.20 -7.42
CA THR A 43 0.03 10.63 -7.17
C THR A 43 0.97 10.99 -6.02
N ARG A 44 1.54 12.20 -6.06
CA ARG A 44 2.44 12.76 -5.03
C ARG A 44 2.04 12.24 -3.65
N ARG A 45 2.81 11.29 -3.12
CA ARG A 45 2.52 10.59 -1.85
C ARG A 45 2.33 11.58 -0.68
N TYR A 46 2.76 12.82 -0.88
CA TYR A 46 2.60 13.95 0.03
C TYR A 46 2.26 15.21 -0.80
N PRO A 47 0.98 15.48 -1.09
CA PRO A 47 0.59 16.62 -1.92
C PRO A 47 0.94 17.97 -1.28
N LEU A 48 1.05 18.02 0.05
CA LEU A 48 1.37 19.21 0.84
C LEU A 48 2.87 19.30 1.23
N ARG A 49 3.72 18.37 0.79
CA ARG A 49 5.15 18.42 1.13
C ARG A 49 5.80 19.64 0.50
N GLY A 50 6.39 20.51 1.33
CA GLY A 50 7.02 21.76 0.91
C GLY A 50 6.06 22.94 0.82
N THR A 51 4.76 22.74 1.07
CA THR A 51 3.80 23.84 1.19
C THR A 51 3.88 24.42 2.61
N PRO A 52 4.21 25.71 2.79
CA PRO A 52 4.17 26.35 4.09
C PRO A 52 2.72 26.43 4.59
N ILE A 53 2.47 25.92 5.80
CA ILE A 53 1.15 25.96 6.44
C ILE A 53 1.20 27.04 7.53
N THR A 54 0.26 27.98 7.49
CA THR A 54 0.11 29.02 8.50
C THR A 54 -1.05 28.66 9.43
N TYR A 55 -0.77 28.51 10.71
CA TYR A 55 -1.79 28.36 11.73
C TYR A 55 -2.19 29.74 12.26
N ARG A 56 -3.45 30.12 12.07
CA ARG A 56 -4.00 31.31 12.70
C ARG A 56 -4.53 30.92 14.07
N ALA A 57 -3.93 31.49 15.11
CA ALA A 57 -4.31 31.30 16.50
C ALA A 57 -4.57 29.83 16.92
N PRO A 58 -3.57 28.92 16.76
CA PRO A 58 -3.77 27.48 16.94
C PRO A 58 -4.16 27.05 18.36
N THR A 59 -3.99 27.95 19.33
CA THR A 59 -4.23 27.68 20.76
C THR A 59 -5.33 28.55 21.34
N GLU A 60 -6.03 29.34 20.52
CA GLU A 60 -7.19 30.07 21.00
C GLU A 60 -8.30 29.07 21.41
N PRO A 61 -8.94 29.27 22.57
CA PRO A 61 -10.02 28.38 23.00
C PRO A 61 -11.17 28.42 22.00
N ILE A 62 -11.52 27.25 21.45
CA ILE A 62 -12.70 27.13 20.62
C ILE A 62 -13.91 27.05 21.54
N ALA A 63 -14.89 27.93 21.29
CA ALA A 63 -16.18 27.92 21.98
C ALA A 63 -16.03 27.87 23.52
N ALA A 64 -15.16 28.72 24.08
CA ALA A 64 -14.85 28.76 25.52
C ALA A 64 -16.10 28.80 26.41
N SER A 65 -17.14 29.50 25.95
CA SER A 65 -18.45 29.62 26.60
C SER A 65 -19.21 28.30 26.74
N ASP A 66 -18.91 27.33 25.89
CA ASP A 66 -19.67 26.09 25.73
C ASP A 66 -19.07 24.96 26.58
N TRP A 67 -17.96 25.23 27.28
CA TRP A 67 -17.34 24.27 28.17
C TRP A 67 -18.02 24.29 29.54
N GLU A 68 -18.66 23.18 29.90
CA GLU A 68 -19.30 22.99 31.21
C GLU A 68 -18.31 23.14 32.38
N ALA A 69 -17.02 22.83 32.15
CA ALA A 69 -15.96 23.00 33.16
C ALA A 69 -15.67 24.47 33.53
N THR A 70 -16.20 25.42 32.77
CA THR A 70 -16.08 26.87 33.01
C THR A 70 -17.37 27.53 33.50
N GLN A 71 -18.42 26.74 33.79
CA GLN A 71 -19.69 27.19 34.38
C GLN A 71 -19.65 27.14 35.91
#